data_AF-A0A9D6X7R9-F1
#
_entry.id   AF-A0A9D6X7R9-F1
#
_cell.length_a   1.000
_cell.length_b   1.000
_cell.length_c   1.000
_cell.angle_alpha   90.00
_cell.angle_beta   90.00
_cell.angle_gamma   90.00
#
_symmetry.space_group_name_H-M   'P 1'
#
loop_
_entity.id
_entity.type
_entity.pdbx_description
1 polymer ?
#
loop_
_entity_poly.entity_id
_entity_poly.type
_entity_poly.pdbx_seq_one_letter_code
_entity_poly.pdbx_strand_id
1 'polypeptide(L)'
;MNHGFGSESPRAHTQTSHRPPARYLVVIDSGGIAVARLFLETREEVAEFDAGTEEAAQMTAGLVPVKGADAPEWDRALEGHSAAERRDADIYTLEV
;
A
#
# COMPACT_ATOMS: atom_id res chain seq x y z
N MET A 1 -6.11 6.54 -54.89
CA MET A 1 -6.84 6.90 -53.66
C MET A 1 -7.19 5.64 -52.89
N ASN A 2 -6.54 5.36 -51.76
CA ASN A 2 -7.12 4.56 -50.67
C ASN A 2 -6.31 4.82 -49.39
N HIS A 3 -6.89 5.59 -48.46
CA HIS A 3 -6.39 5.77 -47.11
C HIS A 3 -7.05 4.72 -46.23
N GLY A 4 -6.31 3.69 -45.83
CA GLY A 4 -6.72 2.74 -44.81
C GLY A 4 -6.03 3.08 -43.49
N PHE A 5 -6.56 4.08 -42.77
CA PHE A 5 -6.13 4.34 -41.39
C PHE A 5 -6.52 3.14 -40.52
N GLY A 6 -5.52 2.38 -40.09
CA GLY A 6 -5.65 1.37 -39.05
C GLY A 6 -6.08 2.04 -37.75
N SER A 7 -7.35 1.91 -37.41
CA SER A 7 -7.85 2.28 -36.08
C SER A 7 -7.34 1.22 -35.10
N GLU A 8 -6.11 1.38 -34.64
CA GLU A 8 -5.57 0.65 -33.51
C GLU A 8 -6.39 1.06 -32.28
N SER A 9 -7.45 0.30 -31.99
CA SER A 9 -8.21 0.48 -30.76
C SER A 9 -7.22 0.37 -29.59
N PRO A 10 -7.13 1.38 -28.69
CA PRO A 10 -6.29 1.24 -27.52
C PRO A 10 -6.75 0.00 -26.78
N ARG A 11 -5.80 -0.91 -26.61
CA ARG A 11 -5.91 -2.19 -25.92
C ARG A 11 -6.76 -1.92 -24.68
N ALA A 12 -7.92 -2.57 -24.58
CA ALA A 12 -8.72 -2.53 -23.37
C ALA A 12 -7.76 -2.84 -22.23
N HIS A 13 -7.50 -1.84 -21.39
CA HIS A 13 -6.86 -2.04 -20.11
C HIS A 13 -7.50 -3.28 -19.51
N THR A 14 -6.76 -4.38 -19.43
CA THR A 14 -7.22 -5.53 -18.67
C THR A 14 -7.19 -5.01 -17.25
N GLN A 15 -8.33 -4.46 -16.83
CA GLN A 15 -8.62 -4.03 -15.48
C GLN A 15 -8.32 -5.24 -14.64
N THR A 16 -7.09 -5.25 -14.13
CA THR A 16 -6.47 -6.42 -13.54
C THR A 16 -7.32 -6.69 -12.32
N SER A 17 -7.93 -7.88 -12.29
CA SER A 17 -8.82 -8.43 -11.26
C SER A 17 -8.96 -7.52 -10.05
N HIS A 18 -10.18 -7.02 -9.79
CA HIS A 18 -10.56 -6.29 -8.57
C HIS A 18 -9.84 -6.90 -7.37
N ARG A 19 -8.65 -6.38 -7.06
CA ARG A 19 -7.89 -6.85 -5.92
C ARG A 19 -8.73 -6.40 -4.73
N PRO A 20 -9.02 -7.27 -3.75
CA PRO A 20 -9.74 -6.83 -2.56
C PRO A 20 -9.11 -5.54 -2.07
N PRO A 21 -9.93 -4.55 -1.71
CA PRO A 21 -9.39 -3.24 -1.43
C PRO A 21 -8.50 -3.32 -0.19
N ALA A 22 -7.34 -2.66 -0.24
CA ALA A 22 -6.45 -2.60 0.90
C ALA A 22 -7.18 -1.93 2.06
N ARG A 23 -7.19 -2.59 3.23
CA ARG A 23 -7.87 -2.10 4.42
C ARG A 23 -6.91 -1.38 5.36
N TYR A 24 -5.63 -1.75 5.31
CA TYR A 24 -4.61 -1.18 6.18
C TYR A 24 -3.42 -0.71 5.34
N LEU A 25 -2.84 0.40 5.74
CA LEU A 25 -1.57 0.90 5.23
C LEU A 25 -0.65 1.03 6.44
N VAL A 26 0.50 0.36 6.42
CA VAL A 26 1.50 0.45 7.48
C VAL A 26 2.71 1.19 6.95
N VAL A 27 3.05 2.30 7.59
CA VAL A 27 4.28 3.05 7.33
C VAL A 27 5.32 2.65 8.36
N ILE A 28 6.51 2.24 7.92
CA ILE A 28 7.61 1.83 8.79
C ILE A 28 8.86 2.59 8.35
N ASP A 29 9.53 3.27 9.29
CA ASP A 29 10.90 3.75 9.06
C ASP A 29 11.87 2.59 9.28
N SER A 30 12.57 2.19 8.21
CA SER A 30 13.65 1.21 8.28
C SER A 30 14.98 1.90 7.99
N GLY A 31 15.58 2.46 9.04
CA GLY A 31 16.91 3.06 8.98
C GLY A 31 17.00 4.32 8.14
N GLY A 32 15.95 5.16 8.16
CA GLY A 32 15.90 6.43 7.43
C GLY A 32 15.24 6.36 6.05
N ILE A 33 14.73 5.19 5.66
CA ILE A 33 13.81 5.03 4.53
C ILE A 33 12.45 4.63 5.08
N ALA A 34 11.45 5.50 4.87
CA ALA A 34 10.08 5.22 5.26
C ALA A 34 9.38 4.43 4.14
N VAL A 35 8.99 3.20 4.43
CA VAL A 35 8.28 2.32 3.51
C VAL A 35 6.81 2.22 3.90
N ALA A 36 5.91 2.38 2.93
CA ALA A 36 4.48 2.22 3.08
C ALA A 36 4.04 0.90 2.45
N ARG A 37 3.45 0.02 3.26
CA ARG A 37 2.94 -1.28 2.83
C ARG A 37 1.43 -1.34 2.94
N LEU A 38 0.77 -1.75 1.87
CA LEU A 38 -0.66 -1.96 1.83
C LEU A 38 -0.99 -3.40 2.18
N PHE A 39 -1.94 -3.56 3.07
CA PHE A 39 -2.44 -4.84 3.53
C PHE A 39 -3.95 -4.94 3.35
N LEU A 40 -4.42 -6.15 3.07
CA LEU A 40 -5.84 -6.49 3.05
C LEU A 40 -6.40 -6.60 4.48
N GLU A 41 -7.71 -6.82 4.59
CA GLU A 41 -8.32 -7.14 5.89
C GLU A 41 -7.66 -8.38 6.53
N THR A 42 -7.15 -9.31 5.73
CA THR A 42 -6.47 -10.53 6.17
C THR A 42 -5.03 -10.27 6.63
N ARG A 43 -4.56 -9.01 6.63
CA ARG A 43 -3.15 -8.61 6.82
C ARG A 43 -2.20 -9.25 5.80
N GLU A 44 -2.71 -9.56 4.61
CA GLU A 44 -1.89 -9.97 3.47
C GLU A 44 -1.35 -8.74 2.75
N GLU A 45 -0.02 -8.67 2.56
CA GLU A 45 0.64 -7.60 1.83
C GLU A 45 0.26 -7.68 0.35
N VAL A 46 -0.22 -6.57 -0.22
CA VAL A 46 -0.63 -6.51 -1.63
C VAL A 46 0.21 -5.55 -2.46
N ALA A 47 0.85 -4.58 -1.82
CA ALA A 47 1.75 -3.62 -2.44
C ALA A 47 2.67 -2.98 -1.40
N GLU A 48 3.84 -2.58 -1.86
CA GLU A 48 4.83 -1.79 -1.12
C GLU A 48 5.21 -0.59 -1.98
N PHE A 49 5.33 0.58 -1.37
CA PHE A 49 5.82 1.79 -2.01
C PHE A 49 6.53 2.70 -1.00
N ASP A 50 7.17 3.74 -1.51
CA ASP A 50 7.88 4.71 -0.68
C ASP A 50 6.87 5.63 0.04
N ALA A 51 6.97 5.73 1.36
CA ALA A 51 6.03 6.52 2.16
C ALA A 51 6.19 8.03 1.95
N GLY A 52 7.28 8.47 1.31
CA GLY A 52 7.51 9.86 0.93
C GLY A 52 6.80 10.29 -0.37
N THR A 53 6.05 9.40 -1.02
CA THR A 53 5.32 9.72 -2.26
C THR A 53 4.08 10.56 -2.03
N GLU A 54 3.71 11.36 -3.03
CA GLU A 54 2.44 12.11 -3.02
C GLU A 54 1.23 11.17 -2.97
N GLU A 55 1.34 9.96 -3.55
CA GLU A 55 0.31 8.93 -3.41
C GLU A 55 0.13 8.49 -1.96
N ALA A 56 1.21 8.22 -1.22
CA ALA A 56 1.15 7.88 0.20
C ALA A 56 0.44 8.97 1.01
N ALA A 57 0.88 10.22 0.82
CA ALA A 57 0.35 11.37 1.53
C ALA A 57 -1.15 11.57 1.27
N GLN A 58 -1.61 11.35 0.03
CA GLN A 58 -3.04 11.43 -0.32
C GLN A 58 -3.85 10.28 0.28
N MET A 59 -3.30 9.06 0.31
CA MET A 59 -3.97 7.90 0.91
C MET A 59 -4.13 8.04 2.42
N THR A 60 -3.15 8.65 3.10
CA THR A 60 -3.19 8.89 4.55
C THR A 60 -3.81 10.24 4.93
N ALA A 61 -4.19 11.07 3.96
CA ALA A 61 -4.70 12.41 4.21
C ALA A 61 -6.01 12.37 5.01
N GLY A 62 -6.00 12.96 6.21
CA GLY A 62 -7.17 12.99 7.09
C GLY A 62 -7.41 11.70 7.87
N LEU A 63 -6.57 10.67 7.68
CA LEU A 63 -6.58 9.46 8.51
C LEU A 63 -5.70 9.67 9.74
N VAL A 64 -6.11 9.09 10.86
CA VAL A 64 -5.33 9.09 12.09
C VAL A 64 -4.58 7.76 12.17
N PRO A 65 -3.23 7.76 12.12
CA PRO A 65 -2.47 6.53 12.29
C PRO A 65 -2.58 6.03 13.72
N VAL A 66 -2.64 4.71 13.86
CA VAL A 66 -2.39 4.01 15.11
C VAL A 66 -0.91 3.67 15.14
N LYS A 67 -0.19 4.25 16.10
CA LYS A 67 1.23 3.99 16.28
C LYS A 67 1.46 2.64 16.96
N GLY A 68 2.36 1.85 16.40
CA GLY A 68 2.80 0.56 16.90
C GLY A 68 2.07 -0.62 16.27
N ALA A 69 2.79 -1.37 15.43
CA ALA A 69 2.46 -2.70 14.93
C ALA A 69 3.02 -3.81 15.83
N ASP A 70 2.85 -3.66 17.14
CA ASP A 70 3.28 -4.62 18.17
C ASP A 70 2.32 -5.81 18.32
N ALA A 71 1.09 -5.67 17.82
CA ALA A 71 0.10 -6.73 17.91
C ALA A 71 0.55 -8.00 17.14
N PRO A 72 0.27 -9.22 17.65
CA PRO A 72 0.75 -10.47 17.06
C PRO A 72 0.22 -10.73 15.65
N GLU A 73 -0.86 -10.07 15.25
CA GLU A 73 -1.37 -10.08 13.87
C GLU A 73 -0.39 -9.47 12.86
N TRP A 74 0.45 -8.52 13.29
CA TRP A 74 1.45 -7.87 12.45
C TRP A 74 2.80 -8.58 12.48
N ASP A 75 3.03 -9.49 13.43
CA ASP A 75 4.31 -10.18 13.58
C ASP A 75 4.67 -10.95 12.29
N ARG A 76 3.69 -11.66 11.72
CA ARG A 76 3.83 -12.39 10.44
C ARG A 76 3.96 -11.46 9.23
N ALA A 77 3.19 -10.38 9.21
CA ALA A 77 3.17 -9.43 8.10
C ALA A 77 4.47 -8.59 8.03
N LEU A 78 5.09 -8.36 9.18
CA LEU A 78 6.29 -7.54 9.36
C LEU A 78 7.51 -8.40 9.74
N GLU A 79 7.49 -9.69 9.39
CA GLU A 79 8.65 -10.58 9.58
C GLU A 79 9.86 -10.00 8.85
N GLY A 80 10.92 -9.70 9.60
CA GLY A 80 12.13 -9.04 9.10
C GLY A 80 12.33 -7.61 9.62
N HIS A 81 11.30 -6.98 10.18
CA HIS A 81 11.42 -5.69 10.87
C HIS A 81 11.73 -5.90 12.37
N SER A 82 12.62 -5.07 12.91
CA SER A 82 12.96 -5.07 14.32
C SER A 82 11.76 -4.63 15.17
N ALA A 83 11.71 -5.10 16.43
CA ALA A 83 10.66 -4.67 17.35
C ALA A 83 10.61 -3.14 17.55
N ALA A 84 11.74 -2.44 17.43
CA ALA A 84 11.78 -0.98 17.47
C ALA A 84 11.06 -0.35 16.26
N GLU A 85 11.36 -0.83 15.05
CA GLU A 85 10.73 -0.38 13.79
C GLU A 85 9.23 -0.64 13.83
N ARG A 86 8.81 -1.83 14.28
CA ARG A 86 7.40 -2.17 14.44
C ARG A 86 6.68 -1.31 15.48
N ARG A 87 7.34 -0.95 16.57
CA ARG A 87 6.74 -0.07 17.59
C ARG A 87 6.63 1.38 17.13
N ASP A 88 7.53 1.81 16.24
CA ASP A 88 7.48 3.15 15.67
C ASP A 88 6.54 3.26 14.47
N ALA A 89 6.22 2.13 13.83
CA ALA A 89 5.33 2.04 12.67
C ALA A 89 3.98 2.72 12.87
N ASP A 90 3.47 3.36 11.83
CA ASP A 90 2.17 4.03 11.79
C ASP A 90 1.18 3.22 10.94
N ILE A 91 0.08 2.79 11.56
CA ILE A 91 -0.95 1.97 10.91
C ILE A 91 -2.16 2.83 10.59
N TYR A 92 -2.40 3.05 9.31
CA TYR A 92 -3.58 3.75 8.80
C TYR A 92 -4.64 2.73 8.40
N THR A 93 -5.87 2.93 8.86
CA THR A 93 -7.01 2.13 8.39
C THR A 93 -7.68 2.88 7.26
N LEU A 94 -7.67 2.30 6.06
CA LEU A 94 -8.28 2.88 4.88
C LEU A 94 -9.79 2.60 4.91
N GLU A 95 -10.59 3.65 4.94
CA GLU A 95 -12.05 3.59 4.74
C GLU A 95 -12.33 3.45 3.24
N VAL A 96 -12.09 2.25 2.73
CA VAL A 96 -12.49 1.80 1.39
C VAL A 96 -13.85 1.12 1.39
#